data_AF-A1C8F4-F1
#
_entry.id   AF-A1C8F4-F1
#
_cell.length_a   1.000
_cell.length_b   1.000
_cell.length_c   1.000
_cell.angle_alpha   90.00
_cell.angle_beta   90.00
_cell.angle_gamma   90.00
#
_symmetry.space_group_name_H-M   'P 1'
#
loop_
_entity.id
_entity.type
_entity.pdbx_description
1 polymer ?
#
loop_
_entity_poly.entity_id
_entity_poly.type
_entity_poly.pdbx_seq_one_letter_code
_entity_poly.pdbx_strand_id
1 'polypeptide(L)'
;MSNILTTLGLRAASGQEQPPNYATVYLLANWFYAYVILSSRAVKRLRGIDHNAAPREDLNKYGDVAVQSGKMYRRALNHPTC
;
A
#
# COMPACT_ATOMS: atom_id res chain seq x y z
N MET A 1 -30.26 16.07 -0.28
CA MET A 1 -29.40 15.66 0.89
C MET A 1 -29.32 14.14 0.87
N SER A 2 -28.12 13.57 0.72
CA SER A 2 -27.95 12.10 0.66
C SER A 2 -28.10 11.45 2.04
N ASN A 3 -28.97 10.44 2.14
CA ASN A 3 -29.18 9.61 3.33
C ASN A 3 -28.33 8.33 3.23
N ILE A 4 -27.70 7.89 4.33
CA ILE A 4 -26.89 6.66 4.42
C ILE A 4 -27.68 5.42 3.93
N LEU A 5 -28.99 5.36 4.22
CA LEU A 5 -29.86 4.28 3.77
C LEU A 5 -30.00 4.23 2.25
N THR A 6 -29.99 5.39 1.59
CA THR A 6 -30.04 5.52 0.14
C THR A 6 -28.68 5.23 -0.49
N THR A 7 -27.58 5.61 0.16
CA THR A 7 -26.22 5.30 -0.33
C THR A 7 -25.87 3.82 -0.24
N LEU A 8 -26.43 3.10 0.75
CA LEU A 8 -26.25 1.65 0.89
C LEU A 8 -27.24 0.84 0.03
N GLY A 9 -28.16 1.50 -0.69
CA GLY A 9 -29.18 0.81 -1.50
C GLY A 9 -30.32 0.19 -0.71
N LEU A 10 -30.43 0.44 0.60
CA LEU A 10 -31.53 -0.05 1.45
C LEU A 10 -32.84 0.70 1.21
N ARG A 11 -32.79 1.90 0.63
CA ARG A 11 -33.97 2.71 0.28
C ARG A 11 -33.80 3.30 -1.12
N ALA A 12 -34.85 3.25 -1.93
CA ALA A 12 -34.88 3.89 -3.24
C ALA A 12 -34.66 5.40 -3.13
N ALA A 13 -33.81 5.95 -3.99
CA ALA A 13 -33.68 7.39 -4.12
C ALA A 13 -34.98 7.96 -4.69
N SER A 14 -35.43 9.11 -4.17
CA SER A 14 -36.50 9.86 -4.83
C SER A 14 -36.06 10.15 -6.26
N GLY A 15 -36.93 9.90 -7.25
CA GLY A 15 -36.62 9.87 -8.69
C GLY A 15 -36.12 11.17 -9.33
N GLN A 16 -35.53 12.08 -8.55
CA GLN A 16 -34.89 13.33 -8.96
C GLN A 16 -33.39 13.37 -8.62
N GLU A 17 -32.86 12.44 -7.81
CA GLU A 17 -31.43 12.37 -7.47
C GLU A 17 -30.86 10.98 -7.75
N GLN A 18 -29.89 10.90 -8.67
CA GLN A 18 -29.04 9.73 -8.81
C GLN A 18 -28.11 9.64 -7.58
N PRO A 19 -28.06 8.51 -6.85
CA PRO A 19 -27.12 8.35 -5.76
C PRO A 19 -25.67 8.54 -6.25
N PRO A 20 -24.83 9.29 -5.52
CA PRO A 20 -23.43 9.45 -5.91
C PRO A 20 -22.70 8.10 -5.85
N ASN A 21 -22.00 7.75 -6.93
CA ASN A 21 -21.18 6.54 -6.99
C ASN A 21 -19.73 6.86 -6.57
N TYR A 22 -19.34 6.37 -5.40
CA TYR A 22 -17.98 6.54 -4.85
C TYR A 22 -17.07 5.33 -5.06
N ALA A 23 -17.51 4.30 -5.80
CA ALA A 23 -16.76 3.06 -5.96
C ALA A 23 -15.34 3.30 -6.49
N THR A 24 -15.19 4.14 -7.53
CA THR A 24 -13.89 4.47 -8.10
C THR A 24 -12.96 5.12 -7.09
N VAL A 25 -13.47 6.07 -6.29
CA VAL A 25 -12.67 6.78 -5.28
C VAL A 25 -12.22 5.80 -4.19
N TYR A 26 -13.12 4.93 -3.71
CA TYR A 26 -12.77 3.92 -2.71
C TYR A 26 -11.78 2.89 -3.24
N LEU A 27 -11.90 2.45 -4.49
CA LEU A 27 -10.94 1.54 -5.12
C LEU A 27 -9.55 2.18 -5.21
N LEU A 28 -9.48 3.43 -5.66
CA LEU A 28 -8.21 4.17 -5.75
C LEU A 28 -7.61 4.42 -4.36
N ALA A 29 -8.42 4.80 -3.38
CA ALA A 29 -7.97 5.03 -2.01
C ALA A 29 -7.45 3.73 -1.36
N ASN A 30 -8.14 2.61 -1.57
CA ASN A 30 -7.72 1.31 -1.06
C ASN A 30 -6.41 0.86 -1.72
N TRP A 31 -6.32 0.95 -3.04
CA TRP A 31 -5.08 0.67 -3.77
C TRP A 31 -3.92 1.54 -3.26
N PHE A 32 -4.14 2.84 -3.13
CA PHE A 32 -3.12 3.76 -2.64
C PHE A 32 -2.69 3.39 -1.20
N TYR A 33 -3.65 3.15 -0.32
CA TYR A 33 -3.36 2.77 1.07
C TYR A 33 -2.57 1.46 1.15
N ALA A 34 -2.98 0.42 0.43
CA ALA A 34 -2.32 -0.88 0.45
C ALA A 34 -0.91 -0.84 -0.18
N TYR A 35 -0.76 -0.18 -1.34
CA TYR A 35 0.47 -0.25 -2.13
C TYR A 35 1.46 0.89 -1.87
N VAL A 36 1.00 2.03 -1.35
CA VAL A 36 1.86 3.18 -1.04
C VAL A 36 2.15 3.30 0.44
N ILE A 37 1.13 3.15 1.29
CA ILE A 37 1.28 3.36 2.75
C ILE A 37 1.72 2.06 3.44
N LEU A 38 0.99 0.96 3.23
CA LEU A 38 1.24 -0.31 3.94
C LEU A 38 2.33 -1.18 3.30
N SER A 39 2.80 -0.81 2.11
CA SER A 39 3.72 -1.64 1.34
C SER A 39 5.16 -1.54 1.85
N SER A 40 5.69 -2.64 2.39
CA SER A 40 7.12 -2.79 2.69
C SER A 40 8.02 -2.64 1.46
N ARG A 41 7.44 -2.69 0.26
CA ARG A 41 8.14 -2.50 -1.01
C ARG A 41 8.63 -1.07 -1.22
N ALA A 42 7.94 -0.07 -0.68
CA ALA A 42 8.37 1.32 -0.77
C ALA A 42 9.74 1.52 -0.10
N VAL A 43 9.92 0.94 1.08
CA VAL A 43 11.19 0.98 1.82
C VAL A 43 12.30 0.23 1.08
N LYS A 44 11.99 -0.95 0.53
CA LYS A 44 12.94 -1.72 -0.29
C LYS A 44 13.36 -0.97 -1.55
N ARG A 45 12.43 -0.26 -2.20
CA ARG A 45 12.69 0.55 -3.39
C ARG A 45 13.54 1.78 -3.07
N LEU A 46 13.23 2.50 -1.99
CA LEU A 46 14.03 3.65 -1.52
C LEU A 46 15.47 3.26 -1.20
N ARG A 47 15.69 2.05 -0.67
CA ARG A 47 17.03 1.52 -0.38
C ARG A 47 17.71 0.85 -1.58
N GLY A 48 17.04 0.77 -2.73
CA GLY A 48 17.56 0.10 -3.94
C GLY A 48 17.80 -1.40 -3.75
N ILE A 49 17.03 -2.05 -2.88
CA ILE A 49 17.12 -3.49 -2.55
C ILE A 49 15.99 -4.28 -3.23
N ASP A 50 14.95 -3.60 -3.75
CA ASP A 50 13.77 -4.21 -4.42
C ASP A 50 14.18 -4.87 -5.75
N HIS A 51 14.46 -6.18 -5.73
CA HIS A 51 14.63 -6.97 -6.94
C HIS A 51 13.35 -7.79 -7.17
N ASN A 52 12.64 -7.49 -8.25
CA ASN A 52 11.33 -8.09 -8.54
C ASN A 52 11.36 -9.62 -8.75
N ALA A 53 12.56 -10.22 -8.85
CA ALA A 53 12.74 -11.66 -9.04
C ALA A 53 12.53 -12.49 -7.76
N ALA A 54 12.93 -11.99 -6.58
CA ALA A 54 12.85 -12.75 -5.33
C ALA A 54 12.68 -11.85 -4.08
N PRO A 55 11.51 -11.22 -3.89
CA PRO A 55 11.31 -10.17 -2.88
C PRO A 55 11.61 -10.55 -1.42
N ARG A 56 11.61 -11.85 -1.11
CA ARG A 56 11.90 -12.39 0.23
C ARG A 56 13.38 -12.72 0.43
N GLU A 57 14.09 -13.02 -0.65
CA GLU A 57 15.51 -13.37 -0.63
C GLU A 57 16.40 -12.12 -0.80
N ASP A 58 15.83 -10.99 -1.18
CA ASP A 58 16.55 -9.73 -1.37
C ASP A 58 17.36 -9.30 -0.15
N LEU A 59 16.83 -9.46 1.07
CA LEU A 59 17.58 -9.16 2.29
C LEU A 59 18.75 -10.14 2.51
N ASN A 60 18.56 -11.42 2.21
CA ASN A 60 19.61 -12.43 2.38
C ASN A 60 20.74 -12.25 1.35
N LYS A 61 20.40 -11.85 0.12
CA LYS A 61 21.36 -11.74 -0.98
C LYS A 61 22.03 -10.37 -1.06
N TYR A 62 21.28 -9.29 -0.81
CA TYR A 62 21.75 -7.91 -0.98
C TYR A 62 21.84 -7.12 0.33
N GLY A 63 21.43 -7.70 1.46
CA GLY A 63 21.46 -7.02 2.76
C GLY A 63 22.86 -6.61 3.18
N ASP A 64 23.85 -7.50 3.03
CA ASP A 64 25.25 -7.19 3.36
C ASP A 64 25.81 -6.05 2.49
N VAL A 65 25.49 -6.07 1.20
CA VAL A 65 25.89 -5.01 0.24
C VAL A 65 25.17 -3.69 0.56
N ALA A 66 23.91 -3.74 0.98
CA ALA A 66 23.15 -2.56 1.40
C ALA A 66 23.72 -1.91 2.68
N VAL A 67 24.28 -2.73 3.58
CA VAL A 67 24.98 -2.21 4.78
C VAL A 67 26.30 -1.56 4.41
N GLN A 68 27.11 -2.22 3.56
CA GLN A 68 28.40 -1.68 3.12
C GLN A 68 28.25 -0.38 2.30
N SER A 69 27.18 -0.27 1.49
CA SER A 69 26.87 0.94 0.72
C SER A 69 26.19 2.05 1.54
N GLY A 70 26.01 1.86 2.85
CA GLY A 70 25.41 2.86 3.74
C GLY A 70 23.89 3.04 3.57
N LYS A 71 23.23 2.20 2.77
CA LYS A 71 21.78 2.28 2.50
C LYS A 71 20.93 1.68 3.63
N MET A 72 21.55 0.91 4.52
CA MET A 72 20.88 0.23 5.64
C MET A 72 21.84 0.04 6.82
N TYR A 73 21.38 0.23 8.05
CA TYR A 73 22.19 -0.08 9.24
C TYR A 73 22.23 -1.59 9.51
N ARG A 74 23.35 -2.11 10.02
CA ARG A 74 23.49 -3.53 10.38
C ARG A 74 22.42 -4.00 11.37
N ARG A 75 22.04 -3.14 12.32
CA ARG A 75 20.95 -3.42 13.27
C ARG A 75 19.60 -3.64 12.58
N ALA A 76 19.31 -2.86 11.53
CA ALA A 76 18.06 -3.00 10.78
C ALA A 76 18.03 -4.26 9.90
N LEU A 77 19.19 -4.77 9.49
CA LEU A 77 19.29 -6.06 8.78
C LEU A 77 19.08 -7.24 9.73
N ASN A 78 19.62 -7.16 10.95
CA ASN A 78 19.53 -8.24 11.94
C ASN A 78 18.15 -8.32 12.63
N HIS A 79 17.43 -7.19 12.72
CA HIS A 79 16.05 -7.13 13.19
C HIS A 79 15.18 -6.45 12.13
N PRO A 80 14.81 -7.18 11.05
CA PRO A 80 13.84 -6.68 10.11
C PRO A 80 12.47 -6.70 10.79
N THR A 81 12.11 -5.62 11.48
CA THR A 81 10.72 -5.42 11.91
C THR A 81 9.88 -5.41 10.64
N CYS A 82 9.05 -6.44 10.50
CA CYS A 82 8.18 -6.66 9.36
C CYS A 82 7.15 -5.53 9.22
#